data_AF-A0A316ZLQ7-F1
#
_entry.id   AF-A0A316ZLQ7-F1
#
_cell.length_a   1.000
_cell.length_b   1.000
_cell.length_c   1.000
_cell.angle_alpha   90.00
_cell.angle_beta   90.00
_cell.angle_gamma   90.00
#
_symmetry.space_group_name_H-M   'P 1'
#
loop_
_entity.id
_entity.type
_entity.pdbx_description
1 polymer ?
#
loop_
_entity_poly.entity_id
_entity_poly.type
_entity_poly.pdbx_seq_one_letter_code
_entity_poly.pdbx_strand_id
1 'polypeptide(L)'
;MPKVNKGKSVYKEEVVALQKHAEALRLLYQPNIKSYATTHNLPYQRLRRAYLGLSNRCNRAKPPALYRLNESQDFALERYLNAIDNIGFGIHRGLVEQQANSLLEDAYTGLDEVAPKFGKLWARRWLARHPKYRRVKAKSIEVQRKLAQEPATLLDWYTRLKDLIEERGILPEDIYNMDETGCRIGVAKEQYLYTKNGRTVENIPVTCHEDAKSHDPHRSILAELCIVSN
;
A
#
# COMPACT_ATOMS: atom_id res chain seq x y z
N MET A 1 -18.29 -2.11 -3.00
CA MET A 1 -18.62 -1.71 -1.61
C MET A 1 -17.74 -2.49 -0.62
N PRO A 2 -16.85 -1.86 0.16
CA PRO A 2 -16.08 -2.57 1.18
C PRO A 2 -17.02 -3.09 2.28
N LYS A 3 -16.99 -4.40 2.55
CA LYS A 3 -17.81 -5.02 3.59
C LYS A 3 -17.45 -4.43 4.96
N VAL A 4 -18.35 -3.63 5.54
CA VAL A 4 -18.20 -3.10 6.91
C VAL A 4 -18.20 -4.30 7.87
N ASN A 5 -17.11 -4.45 8.62
CA ASN A 5 -16.89 -5.58 9.50
C ASN A 5 -17.70 -5.37 10.80
N LYS A 6 -19.00 -5.68 10.77
CA LYS A 6 -19.99 -5.36 11.81
C LYS A 6 -19.51 -5.66 13.25
N GLY A 7 -18.81 -6.77 13.48
CA GLY A 7 -18.29 -7.14 14.81
C GLY A 7 -17.20 -6.23 15.38
N LYS A 8 -16.48 -5.47 14.55
CA LYS A 8 -15.48 -4.49 15.03
C LYS A 8 -16.09 -3.15 15.45
N SER A 9 -17.25 -2.78 14.91
CA SER A 9 -17.99 -1.57 15.31
C SER A 9 -18.58 -1.75 16.70
N VAL A 10 -19.30 -2.86 16.89
CA VAL A 10 -19.94 -3.23 18.16
C VAL A 10 -18.94 -3.24 19.32
N TYR A 11 -17.76 -3.85 19.13
CA TYR A 11 -16.73 -3.87 20.18
C TYR A 11 -16.22 -2.47 20.57
N LYS A 12 -16.08 -1.55 19.61
CA LYS A 12 -15.63 -0.17 19.90
C LYS A 12 -16.69 0.57 20.71
N GLU A 13 -17.95 0.45 20.32
CA GLU A 13 -19.09 1.05 21.01
C GLU A 13 -19.20 0.53 22.46
N GLU A 14 -19.05 -0.79 22.66
CA GLU A 14 -18.98 -1.40 24.00
C GLU A 14 -17.82 -0.85 24.85
N VAL A 15 -16.64 -0.64 24.25
CA VAL A 15 -15.48 -0.09 24.97
C VAL A 15 -15.74 1.35 25.41
N VAL A 16 -16.39 2.17 24.59
CA VAL A 16 -16.78 3.54 24.94
C VAL A 16 -17.80 3.54 26.08
N ALA A 17 -18.81 2.68 26.02
CA ALA A 17 -19.79 2.52 27.09
C ALA A 17 -19.12 2.13 28.42
N LEU A 18 -18.21 1.14 28.39
CA LEU A 18 -17.45 0.71 29.57
C LEU A 18 -16.57 1.83 30.14
N GLN A 19 -16.00 2.69 29.29
CA GLN A 19 -15.19 3.83 29.72
C GLN A 19 -16.05 4.85 30.48
N LYS A 20 -17.24 5.18 29.95
CA LYS A 20 -18.21 6.08 30.61
C LYS A 20 -18.64 5.55 31.98
N HIS A 21 -18.90 4.25 32.09
CA HIS A 21 -19.23 3.61 33.36
C HIS A 21 -18.05 3.61 34.34
N ALA A 22 -16.82 3.44 33.85
CA ALA A 22 -15.62 3.53 34.67
C ALA A 22 -15.37 4.94 35.21
N GLU A 23 -15.66 5.98 34.42
CA GLU A 23 -15.62 7.38 34.85
C GLU A 23 -16.66 7.66 35.93
N ALA A 24 -17.91 7.20 35.74
CA ALA A 24 -18.96 7.32 36.76
C ALA A 24 -18.57 6.64 38.08
N LEU A 25 -17.93 5.47 38.02
CA LEU A 25 -17.43 4.77 39.21
C LEU A 25 -16.32 5.54 39.94
N ARG A 26 -15.46 6.27 39.22
CA ARG A 26 -14.37 7.06 39.83
C ARG A 26 -14.86 8.25 40.65
N LEU A 27 -16.08 8.72 40.39
CA LEU A 27 -16.70 9.80 41.15
C LEU A 27 -17.27 9.34 42.50
N LEU A 28 -17.49 8.04 42.67
CA LEU A 28 -18.04 7.46 43.89
C LEU A 28 -16.94 7.22 44.93
N TYR A 29 -17.25 7.44 46.21
CA TYR A 29 -16.36 7.08 47.31
C TYR A 29 -16.41 5.56 47.53
N GLN A 30 -15.27 4.88 47.39
CA GLN A 30 -15.10 3.42 47.57
C GLN A 30 -16.15 2.55 46.84
N PRO A 31 -16.20 2.59 45.50
CA PRO A 31 -17.22 1.87 44.73
C PRO A 31 -17.04 0.35 44.74
N ASN A 32 -18.14 -0.39 44.91
CA ASN A 32 -18.18 -1.83 44.66
C ASN A 32 -18.39 -2.12 43.16
N ILE A 33 -17.28 -2.33 42.45
CA ILE A 33 -17.25 -2.57 40.99
C ILE A 33 -18.11 -3.79 40.59
N LYS A 34 -18.15 -4.84 41.42
CA LYS A 34 -18.86 -6.08 41.10
C LYS A 34 -20.38 -5.87 41.14
N SER A 35 -20.88 -5.24 42.19
CA SER A 35 -22.31 -4.92 42.34
C SER A 35 -22.79 -3.98 41.22
N TYR A 36 -22.00 -2.95 40.91
CA TYR A 36 -22.31 -2.03 39.82
C TYR A 36 -22.35 -2.73 38.46
N ALA A 37 -21.40 -3.64 38.18
CA ALA A 37 -21.40 -4.42 36.94
C ALA A 37 -22.66 -5.29 36.80
N THR A 38 -23.09 -5.96 37.87
CA THR A 38 -24.32 -6.77 37.87
C THR A 38 -25.57 -5.91 37.63
N THR A 39 -25.67 -4.76 38.29
CA THR A 39 -26.83 -3.85 38.17
C THR A 39 -26.97 -3.28 36.77
N HIS A 40 -25.84 -2.93 36.13
CA HIS A 40 -25.81 -2.37 34.77
C HIS A 40 -25.65 -3.43 33.68
N ASN A 41 -25.71 -4.72 34.03
CA ASN A 41 -25.53 -5.85 33.11
C ASN A 41 -24.24 -5.75 32.27
N LEU A 42 -23.13 -5.36 32.90
CA LEU A 42 -21.82 -5.18 32.29
C LEU A 42 -20.89 -6.35 32.61
N PRO A 43 -19.98 -6.73 31.68
CA PRO A 43 -18.95 -7.70 31.95
C PRO A 43 -17.95 -7.18 33.00
N TYR A 44 -18.04 -7.70 34.24
CA TYR A 44 -17.23 -7.29 35.40
C TYR A 44 -15.72 -7.16 35.09
N GLN A 45 -15.13 -8.16 34.45
CA GLN A 45 -13.69 -8.16 34.14
C GLN A 45 -13.27 -7.00 33.23
N ARG A 46 -14.13 -6.60 32.28
CA ARG A 46 -13.84 -5.49 31.36
C ARG A 46 -14.02 -4.14 32.06
N LEU A 47 -15.05 -4.00 32.89
CA LEU A 47 -15.28 -2.79 33.68
C LEU A 47 -14.16 -2.56 34.69
N ARG A 48 -13.72 -3.60 35.42
CA ARG A 48 -12.60 -3.52 36.36
C ARG A 48 -11.31 -3.07 35.68
N ARG A 49 -11.02 -3.59 34.48
CA ARG A 49 -9.85 -3.16 33.69
C ARG A 49 -9.93 -1.69 33.28
N ALA A 50 -11.10 -1.24 32.83
CA ALA A 50 -11.32 0.17 32.46
C ALA A 50 -11.18 1.10 33.68
N TYR A 51 -11.74 0.72 34.83
CA TYR A 51 -11.61 1.44 36.09
C TYR A 51 -10.15 1.61 36.51
N LEU A 52 -9.37 0.53 36.47
CA LEU A 52 -7.92 0.52 36.74
C LEU A 52 -7.07 1.23 35.67
N GLY A 53 -7.68 1.74 34.59
CA GLY A 53 -6.95 2.41 33.51
C GLY A 53 -6.08 1.48 32.65
N LEU A 54 -6.32 0.16 32.70
CA LEU A 54 -5.55 -0.81 31.93
C LEU A 54 -5.90 -0.75 30.44
N SER A 55 -4.92 -1.00 29.58
CA SER A 55 -5.13 -0.99 28.14
C SER A 55 -6.11 -2.07 27.67
N ASN A 56 -7.06 -1.67 26.83
CA ASN A 56 -8.03 -2.56 26.16
C ASN A 56 -7.51 -2.99 24.78
N ARG A 57 -8.16 -3.92 24.07
CA ARG A 57 -7.70 -4.34 22.73
C ARG A 57 -7.62 -3.17 21.73
N CYS A 58 -8.49 -2.16 21.89
CA CYS A 58 -8.48 -0.92 21.10
C CYS A 58 -7.32 0.02 21.45
N ASN A 59 -6.99 0.13 22.75
CA ASN A 59 -6.05 1.12 23.29
C ASN A 59 -4.73 0.49 23.72
N ARG A 60 -4.54 -0.80 23.48
CA ARG A 60 -3.25 -1.45 23.56
C ARG A 60 -2.44 -0.81 22.46
N ALA A 61 -1.69 0.24 22.81
CA ALA A 61 -0.49 0.62 22.10
C ALA A 61 0.27 -0.68 21.96
N LYS A 62 0.20 -1.32 20.79
CA LYS A 62 1.05 -2.47 20.52
C LYS A 62 2.45 -1.89 20.62
N PRO A 63 3.28 -2.27 21.60
CA PRO A 63 4.69 -2.20 21.30
C PRO A 63 4.86 -3.23 20.19
N PRO A 64 5.32 -2.87 18.99
CA PRO A 64 5.58 -3.90 18.03
C PRO A 64 6.95 -4.49 18.41
N ALA A 65 6.99 -5.29 19.47
CA ALA A 65 8.13 -6.20 19.71
C ALA A 65 8.30 -7.22 18.56
N LEU A 66 7.34 -7.24 17.61
CA LEU A 66 7.40 -7.95 16.33
C LEU A 66 7.69 -7.03 15.12
N TYR A 67 7.96 -5.73 15.31
CA TYR A 67 8.55 -4.93 14.24
C TYR A 67 10.05 -5.16 14.27
N ARG A 68 10.56 -5.72 13.18
CA ARG A 68 12.00 -5.90 13.01
C ARG A 68 12.69 -4.61 12.58
N LEU A 69 11.94 -3.63 12.05
CA LEU A 69 12.48 -2.31 11.71
C LEU A 69 12.36 -1.34 12.88
N ASN A 70 13.41 -0.55 13.08
CA ASN A 70 13.41 0.59 13.99
C ASN A 70 12.65 1.78 13.35
N GLU A 71 12.30 2.80 14.15
CA GLU A 71 11.58 3.98 13.68
C GLU A 71 12.35 4.74 12.57
N SER A 72 13.67 4.86 12.72
CA SER A 72 14.54 5.47 11.70
C SER A 72 14.55 4.68 10.38
N GLN A 73 14.54 3.34 10.45
CA GLN A 73 14.49 2.46 9.28
C GLN A 73 13.11 2.51 8.62
N ASP A 74 12.04 2.59 9.41
CA ASP A 74 10.68 2.74 8.90
C ASP A 74 10.53 4.06 8.14
N PHE A 75 11.11 5.14 8.68
CA PHE A 75 11.18 6.44 8.02
C PHE A 75 12.05 6.42 6.75
N ALA A 76 13.18 5.72 6.76
CA ALA A 76 14.02 5.56 5.56
C ALA A 76 13.29 4.81 4.46
N LEU A 77 12.60 3.71 4.79
CA LEU A 77 11.76 2.95 3.86
C LEU A 77 10.63 3.81 3.30
N GLU A 78 9.97 4.60 4.16
CA GLU A 78 8.98 5.57 3.70
C GLU A 78 9.58 6.58 2.71
N ARG A 79 10.74 7.18 3.03
CA ARG A 79 11.38 8.16 2.16
C ARG A 79 11.73 7.56 0.80
N TYR A 80 12.23 6.33 0.79
CA TYR A 80 12.50 5.58 -0.44
C TYR A 80 11.23 5.39 -1.27
N LEU A 81 10.15 4.85 -0.67
CA LEU A 81 8.90 4.61 -1.38
C LEU A 81 8.27 5.89 -1.90
N ASN A 82 8.43 7.01 -1.19
CA ASN A 82 8.00 8.32 -1.65
C ASN A 82 8.74 8.76 -2.90
N ALA A 83 10.05 8.53 -2.98
CA ALA A 83 10.84 8.84 -4.16
C ALA A 83 10.41 8.00 -5.37
N ILE A 84 10.17 6.70 -5.16
CA ILE A 84 9.68 5.78 -6.20
C ILE A 84 8.30 6.22 -6.73
N ASP A 85 7.37 6.57 -5.84
CA ASP A 85 6.03 7.06 -6.23
C ASP A 85 6.11 8.39 -6.99
N ASN A 86 7.06 9.28 -6.62
CA ASN A 86 7.29 10.55 -7.32
C ASN A 86 7.84 10.35 -8.74
N ILE A 87 8.67 9.33 -8.96
CA ILE A 87 9.16 8.94 -10.30
C ILE A 87 8.01 8.35 -11.15
N GLY A 88 6.87 8.02 -10.54
CA GLY A 88 5.72 7.43 -11.22
C GLY A 88 5.81 5.91 -11.36
N PHE A 89 6.76 5.28 -10.66
CA PHE A 89 6.84 3.83 -10.57
C PHE A 89 5.87 3.33 -9.49
N GLY A 90 5.05 2.33 -9.81
CA GLY A 90 4.08 1.83 -8.85
C GLY A 90 4.73 0.99 -7.75
N ILE A 91 4.37 1.26 -6.50
CA ILE A 91 4.87 0.47 -5.37
C ILE A 91 4.15 -0.89 -5.37
N HIS A 92 4.89 -1.98 -5.52
CA HIS A 92 4.36 -3.33 -5.36
C HIS A 92 4.95 -4.00 -4.10
N ARG A 93 4.35 -5.12 -3.67
CA ARG A 93 4.71 -5.76 -2.39
C ARG A 93 6.14 -6.30 -2.37
N GLY A 94 6.61 -6.83 -3.50
CA GLY A 94 7.97 -7.33 -3.68
C GLY A 94 9.01 -6.25 -3.41
N LEU A 95 8.87 -5.08 -4.05
CA LEU A 95 9.73 -3.91 -3.80
C LEU A 95 9.82 -3.54 -2.32
N VAL A 96 8.68 -3.47 -1.63
CA VAL A 96 8.65 -3.12 -0.20
C VAL A 96 9.36 -4.17 0.65
N GLU A 97 9.20 -5.46 0.33
CA GLU A 97 9.87 -6.56 1.01
C GLU A 97 11.39 -6.56 0.74
N GLN A 98 11.79 -6.36 -0.51
CA GLN A 98 13.20 -6.28 -0.91
C GLN A 98 13.91 -5.12 -0.23
N GLN A 99 13.34 -3.91 -0.29
CA GLN A 99 13.96 -2.75 0.34
C GLN A 99 14.03 -2.89 1.87
N ALA A 100 12.98 -3.46 2.48
CA ALA A 100 12.99 -3.71 3.91
C ALA A 100 14.05 -4.75 4.31
N ASN A 101 14.22 -5.82 3.52
CA ASN A 101 15.26 -6.82 3.75
C ASN A 101 16.66 -6.22 3.59
N SER A 102 16.89 -5.38 2.58
CA SER A 102 18.18 -4.68 2.40
C SER A 102 18.52 -3.80 3.62
N LEU A 103 17.58 -3.00 4.12
CA LEU A 103 17.78 -2.20 5.34
C LEU A 103 18.09 -3.06 6.58
N LEU A 104 17.59 -4.29 6.62
CA LEU A 104 17.84 -5.22 7.70
C LEU A 104 19.21 -5.88 7.56
N GLU A 105 19.59 -6.28 6.35
CA GLU A 105 20.91 -6.81 6.01
C GLU A 105 22.01 -5.81 6.35
N ASP A 106 21.84 -4.53 5.99
CA ASP A 106 22.79 -3.46 6.29
C ASP A 106 22.97 -3.21 7.80
N ALA A 107 21.91 -3.41 8.57
CA ALA A 107 21.92 -3.19 10.02
C ALA A 107 22.32 -4.45 10.82
N TYR A 108 22.48 -5.59 10.14
CA TYR A 108 22.68 -6.86 10.80
C TYR A 108 24.14 -7.02 11.26
N THR A 109 24.33 -7.04 12.57
CA THR A 109 25.63 -7.20 13.24
C THR A 109 25.80 -8.58 13.89
N GLY A 110 24.92 -9.54 13.56
CA GLY A 110 24.93 -10.86 14.17
C GLY A 110 26.06 -11.76 13.67
N LEU A 111 26.30 -12.85 14.41
CA LEU A 111 27.35 -13.84 14.11
C LEU A 111 26.99 -14.77 12.94
N ASP A 112 25.71 -14.95 12.62
CA ASP A 112 25.31 -15.79 11.47
C ASP A 112 25.60 -15.10 10.14
N GLU A 113 26.01 -15.84 9.11
CA GLU A 113 26.36 -15.27 7.79
C GLU A 113 25.19 -14.59 7.06
N VAL A 114 23.93 -14.87 7.45
CA VAL A 114 22.74 -14.40 6.73
C VAL A 114 21.72 -13.75 7.66
N ALA A 115 21.38 -12.50 7.38
CA ALA A 115 20.36 -11.77 8.11
C ALA A 115 18.96 -12.41 7.94
N PRO A 116 18.16 -12.49 9.01
CA PRO A 116 16.86 -13.15 8.95
C PRO A 116 15.81 -12.30 8.23
N LYS A 117 15.29 -12.81 7.11
CA LYS A 117 14.34 -12.09 6.23
C LYS A 117 12.94 -11.89 6.83
N PHE A 118 12.22 -10.90 6.31
CA PHE A 118 10.82 -10.69 6.64
C PHE A 118 9.93 -11.83 6.09
N GLY A 119 8.83 -12.13 6.78
CA GLY A 119 7.85 -13.10 6.28
C GLY A 119 6.97 -12.50 5.17
N LYS A 120 6.48 -13.36 4.25
CA LYS A 120 5.68 -13.00 3.05
C LYS A 120 4.48 -12.05 3.28
N LEU A 121 3.94 -11.99 4.50
CA LEU A 121 2.80 -11.13 4.85
C LEU A 121 3.21 -9.77 5.42
N TRP A 122 4.50 -9.55 5.66
CA TRP A 122 5.00 -8.34 6.32
C TRP A 122 4.74 -7.11 5.47
N ALA A 123 5.13 -7.09 4.20
CA ALA A 123 4.89 -5.95 3.30
C ALA A 123 3.40 -5.59 3.19
N ARG A 124 2.52 -6.60 3.13
CA ARG A 124 1.06 -6.39 3.14
C ARG A 124 0.59 -5.72 4.43
N ARG A 125 1.08 -6.16 5.60
CA ARG A 125 0.73 -5.60 6.91
C ARG A 125 1.30 -4.19 7.07
N TRP A 126 2.52 -3.96 6.56
CA TRP A 126 3.18 -2.66 6.57
C TRP A 126 2.37 -1.63 5.77
N LEU A 127 2.00 -1.96 4.54
CA LEU A 127 1.17 -1.09 3.69
C LEU A 127 -0.22 -0.83 4.30
N ALA A 128 -0.81 -1.84 4.95
CA ALA A 128 -2.10 -1.68 5.63
C ALA A 128 -2.05 -0.73 6.84
N ARG A 129 -0.87 -0.52 7.45
CA ARG A 129 -0.67 0.47 8.52
C ARG A 129 -0.43 1.88 7.99
N HIS A 130 -0.07 2.00 6.72
CA HIS A 130 0.27 3.25 6.05
C HIS A 130 -0.84 3.66 5.07
N PRO A 131 -1.96 4.24 5.55
CA PRO A 131 -3.11 4.58 4.71
C PRO A 131 -2.79 5.62 3.63
N LYS A 132 -1.63 6.29 3.73
CA LYS A 132 -1.07 7.15 2.68
C LYS A 132 -0.93 6.43 1.34
N TYR A 133 -0.60 5.13 1.33
CA TYR A 133 -0.46 4.35 0.10
C TYR A 133 -1.76 3.63 -0.23
N ARG A 134 -2.50 4.13 -1.22
CA ARG A 134 -3.75 3.52 -1.67
C ARG A 134 -3.48 2.44 -2.70
N ARG A 135 -4.20 1.32 -2.56
CA ARG A 135 -4.12 0.22 -3.52
C ARG A 135 -4.87 0.58 -4.81
N VAL A 136 -4.16 0.62 -5.93
CA VAL A 136 -4.67 0.91 -7.27
C VAL A 136 -4.48 -0.32 -8.15
N LYS A 137 -5.45 -0.58 -9.03
CA LYS A 137 -5.34 -1.62 -10.05
C LYS A 137 -4.65 -1.02 -11.25
N ALA A 138 -3.47 -1.53 -11.58
CA ALA A 138 -2.68 -0.98 -12.65
C ALA A 138 -3.08 -1.62 -13.98
N LYS A 139 -3.25 -0.80 -15.01
CA LYS A 139 -3.59 -1.25 -16.36
C LYS A 139 -2.28 -1.57 -17.08
N SER A 140 -2.18 -2.77 -17.66
CA SER A 140 -1.05 -3.11 -18.52
C SER A 140 -1.14 -2.31 -19.81
N ILE A 141 -0.14 -1.47 -20.06
CA ILE A 141 0.12 -0.91 -21.39
C ILE A 141 1.32 -1.63 -21.98
N GLU A 142 1.29 -1.85 -23.27
CA GLU A 142 2.41 -2.44 -24.00
C GLU A 142 3.58 -1.45 -24.03
N VAL A 143 4.77 -1.90 -23.60
CA VAL A 143 5.96 -1.05 -23.47
C VAL A 143 6.29 -0.38 -24.80
N GLN A 144 6.24 -1.11 -25.92
CA GLN A 144 6.49 -0.54 -27.25
C GLN A 144 5.49 0.57 -27.60
N ARG A 145 4.20 0.39 -27.28
CA ARG A 145 3.18 1.42 -27.49
C ARG A 145 3.46 2.67 -26.66
N LYS A 146 3.97 2.50 -25.44
CA LYS A 146 4.34 3.63 -24.58
C LYS A 146 5.57 4.36 -25.12
N LEU A 147 6.59 3.64 -25.56
CA LEU A 147 7.81 4.24 -26.13
C LEU A 147 7.55 4.94 -27.46
N ALA A 148 6.62 4.44 -28.27
CA ALA A 148 6.22 5.05 -29.53
C ALA A 148 5.38 6.34 -29.35
N GLN A 149 4.89 6.62 -28.15
CA GLN A 149 4.02 7.77 -27.86
C GLN A 149 4.81 8.91 -27.23
N GLU A 150 5.31 9.82 -28.06
CA GLU A 150 5.87 11.08 -27.59
C GLU A 150 4.72 12.06 -27.22
N PRO A 151 4.70 12.64 -26.01
CA PRO A 151 3.62 13.53 -25.58
C PRO A 151 3.43 14.75 -26.49
N ALA A 152 4.53 15.33 -26.99
CA ALA A 152 4.49 16.50 -27.86
C ALA A 152 3.83 16.17 -29.21
N THR A 153 4.25 15.07 -29.84
CA THR A 153 3.68 14.58 -31.10
C THR A 153 2.19 14.24 -30.96
N LEU A 154 1.79 13.63 -29.85
CA LEU A 154 0.38 13.38 -29.54
C LEU A 154 -0.42 14.67 -29.44
N LEU A 155 0.08 15.65 -28.68
CA LEU A 155 -0.61 16.93 -28.47
C LEU A 155 -0.78 17.70 -29.78
N ASP A 156 0.28 17.78 -30.60
CA ASP A 156 0.25 18.43 -31.90
C ASP A 156 -0.78 17.75 -32.83
N TRP A 157 -0.79 16.42 -32.90
CA TRP A 157 -1.77 15.68 -33.68
C TRP A 157 -3.22 15.97 -33.25
N TYR A 158 -3.51 15.94 -31.94
CA TYR A 158 -4.86 16.25 -31.43
C TYR A 158 -5.26 17.71 -31.66
N THR A 159 -4.30 18.64 -31.60
CA THR A 159 -4.55 20.06 -31.85
C THR A 159 -4.95 20.26 -33.31
N ARG A 160 -4.18 19.70 -34.24
CA ARG A 160 -4.49 19.76 -35.68
C ARG A 160 -5.81 19.08 -36.02
N LEU A 161 -6.10 17.94 -35.39
CA LEU A 161 -7.38 17.26 -35.57
C LEU A 161 -8.54 18.15 -35.13
N LYS A 162 -8.41 18.82 -33.98
CA LYS A 162 -9.43 19.73 -33.46
C LYS A 162 -9.66 20.91 -34.41
N ASP A 163 -8.58 21.54 -34.88
CA ASP A 163 -8.66 22.66 -35.82
C ASP A 163 -9.36 22.24 -37.12
N LEU A 164 -9.07 21.04 -37.63
CA LEU A 164 -9.69 20.50 -38.84
C LEU A 164 -11.18 20.20 -38.65
N ILE A 165 -11.57 19.66 -37.49
CA ILE A 165 -12.98 19.44 -37.15
C ILE A 165 -13.75 20.77 -37.11
N GLU A 166 -13.15 21.81 -36.53
CA GLU A 166 -13.76 23.13 -36.42
C GLU A 166 -13.84 23.85 -37.78
N GLU A 167 -12.78 23.84 -38.58
CA GLU A 167 -12.74 24.45 -39.92
C GLU A 167 -13.75 23.80 -40.87
N ARG A 168 -13.89 22.47 -40.79
CA ARG A 168 -14.77 21.70 -41.68
C ARG A 168 -16.19 21.53 -41.12
N GLY A 169 -16.45 22.00 -39.90
CA GLY A 169 -17.76 21.88 -39.24
C GLY A 169 -18.22 20.42 -39.07
N ILE A 170 -17.28 19.49 -38.85
CA ILE A 170 -17.59 18.06 -38.72
C ILE A 170 -18.32 17.84 -37.41
N LEU A 171 -19.52 17.26 -37.47
CA LEU A 171 -20.29 16.95 -36.27
C LEU A 171 -19.72 15.72 -35.57
N PRO A 172 -19.80 15.63 -34.23
CA PRO A 172 -19.37 14.44 -33.49
C PRO A 172 -20.04 13.15 -33.97
N GLU A 173 -21.25 13.26 -34.51
CA GLU A 173 -22.07 12.18 -35.05
C GLU A 173 -21.47 11.55 -36.32
N ASP A 174 -20.68 12.33 -37.07
CA ASP A 174 -20.04 11.92 -38.32
C ASP A 174 -18.65 11.30 -38.10
N ILE A 175 -18.20 11.20 -36.84
CA ILE A 175 -16.89 10.63 -36.48
C ILE A 175 -17.08 9.16 -36.13
N TYR A 176 -16.66 8.28 -37.03
CA TYR A 176 -16.70 6.84 -36.83
C TYR A 176 -15.32 6.30 -36.44
N ASN A 177 -15.25 5.54 -35.34
CA ASN A 177 -14.05 4.79 -34.98
C ASN A 177 -14.03 3.47 -35.76
N MET A 178 -12.98 3.22 -36.52
CA MET A 178 -12.72 1.93 -37.17
C MET A 178 -11.59 1.24 -36.43
N ASP A 179 -11.91 0.50 -35.37
CA ASP A 179 -10.94 -0.32 -34.65
C ASP A 179 -11.22 -1.82 -34.82
N GLU A 180 -10.25 -2.55 -35.37
CA GLU A 180 -10.29 -4.00 -35.31
C GLU A 180 -10.08 -4.45 -33.86
N THR A 181 -11.09 -5.13 -33.31
CA THR A 181 -10.98 -5.74 -31.98
C THR A 181 -10.17 -7.03 -32.06
N GLY A 182 -8.84 -6.91 -32.12
CA GLY A 182 -7.93 -8.06 -32.07
C GLY A 182 -7.97 -8.73 -30.69
N CYS A 183 -8.29 -10.03 -30.64
CA CYS A 183 -8.21 -10.80 -29.41
C CYS A 183 -6.73 -11.05 -29.04
N ARG A 184 -6.23 -10.44 -27.96
CA ARG A 184 -4.85 -10.67 -27.48
C ARG A 184 -4.80 -11.92 -26.59
N ILE A 185 -4.20 -12.99 -27.10
CA ILE A 185 -3.80 -14.15 -26.30
C ILE A 185 -2.47 -13.80 -25.60
N GLY A 186 -2.42 -13.89 -24.27
CA GLY A 186 -1.19 -13.67 -23.49
C GLY A 186 -1.06 -12.32 -22.77
N VAL A 187 -2.16 -11.60 -22.52
CA VAL A 187 -2.12 -10.35 -21.75
C VAL A 187 -1.68 -10.62 -20.30
N ALA A 188 -0.64 -9.92 -19.85
CA ALA A 188 -0.17 -9.97 -18.47
C ALA A 188 -1.31 -9.61 -17.51
N LYS A 189 -1.48 -10.42 -16.45
CA LYS A 189 -2.55 -10.22 -15.46
C LYS A 189 -2.40 -8.85 -14.78
N GLU A 190 -3.52 -8.18 -14.58
CA GLU A 190 -3.60 -6.89 -13.91
C GLU A 190 -2.92 -6.96 -12.53
N GLN A 191 -1.95 -6.07 -12.30
CA GLN A 191 -1.20 -6.03 -11.04
C GLN A 191 -1.81 -5.00 -10.09
N TYR A 192 -1.74 -5.29 -8.79
CA TYR A 192 -2.12 -4.34 -7.75
C TYR A 192 -0.89 -3.56 -7.28
N LEU A 193 -0.94 -2.26 -7.45
CA LEU A 193 0.10 -1.33 -7.02
C LEU A 193 -0.42 -0.44 -5.90
N TYR A 194 0.48 0.26 -5.23
CA TYR A 194 0.17 1.20 -4.17
C TYR A 194 0.77 2.56 -4.55
N THR A 195 -0.02 3.63 -4.44
CA THR A 195 0.41 5.01 -4.75
C THR A 195 -0.18 5.99 -3.76
N LYS A 196 0.45 7.15 -3.55
CA LYS A 196 -0.08 8.14 -2.59
C LYS A 196 -1.35 8.82 -3.08
N ASN A 197 -1.41 9.08 -4.39
CA ASN A 197 -2.41 9.98 -4.97
C ASN A 197 -3.54 9.24 -5.70
N GLY A 198 -3.59 7.90 -5.63
CA GLY A 198 -4.55 7.13 -6.42
C GLY A 198 -4.41 7.32 -7.93
N ARG A 199 -3.30 7.94 -8.37
CA ARG A 199 -2.98 8.22 -9.77
C ARG A 199 -2.89 6.89 -10.53
N THR A 200 -3.30 6.93 -11.79
CA THR A 200 -3.06 5.87 -12.77
C THR A 200 -1.55 5.62 -12.80
N VAL A 201 -1.11 4.41 -12.45
CA VAL A 201 0.32 4.08 -12.55
C VAL A 201 0.66 4.00 -14.02
N GLU A 202 1.50 4.92 -14.48
CA GLU A 202 1.88 4.99 -15.89
C GLU A 202 3.01 4.02 -16.22
N ASN A 203 3.82 3.63 -15.24
CA ASN A 203 4.98 2.76 -15.43
C ASN A 203 4.82 1.42 -14.72
N ILE A 204 4.52 0.38 -15.50
CA ILE A 204 4.80 -0.99 -15.11
C ILE A 204 5.74 -1.55 -16.17
N PRO A 205 7.04 -1.75 -15.88
CA PRO A 205 7.80 -2.69 -16.68
C PRO A 205 7.13 -4.04 -16.52
N VAL A 206 6.63 -4.60 -17.62
CA VAL A 206 6.17 -5.98 -17.63
C VAL A 206 7.43 -6.82 -17.42
N THR A 207 7.75 -7.16 -16.17
CA THR A 207 8.74 -8.20 -15.92
C THR A 207 8.10 -9.49 -16.43
N CYS A 208 8.52 -9.92 -17.62
CA CYS A 208 8.31 -11.28 -18.06
C CYS A 208 8.75 -12.18 -16.91
N HIS A 209 7.87 -13.09 -16.51
CA HIS A 209 8.17 -14.08 -15.49
C HIS A 209 9.19 -15.03 -16.12
N GLU A 210 10.48 -14.67 -16.08
CA GLU A 210 11.53 -15.64 -16.34
C GLU A 210 11.53 -16.60 -15.17
N ASP A 211 11.20 -17.85 -15.46
CA ASP A 211 11.23 -18.95 -14.53
C ASP A 211 12.59 -18.98 -13.84
N ALA A 212 12.58 -18.80 -12.52
CA ALA A 212 13.75 -18.86 -11.68
C ALA A 212 14.38 -20.26 -11.77
N LYS A 213 15.36 -20.42 -12.66
CA LYS A 213 16.40 -21.45 -12.57
C LYS A 213 17.76 -20.75 -12.63
N SER A 214 18.41 -20.72 -11.47
CA SER A 214 19.83 -20.43 -11.22
C SER A 214 20.42 -19.18 -11.88
N HIS A 215 20.65 -18.11 -11.11
CA HIS A 215 21.61 -17.09 -11.51
C HIS A 215 22.50 -16.63 -10.34
N ASP A 216 23.79 -16.73 -10.61
CA ASP A 216 24.99 -16.45 -9.84
C ASP A 216 25.05 -14.99 -9.34
N PRO A 217 25.44 -14.69 -8.08
CA PRO A 217 25.37 -13.33 -7.53
C PRO A 217 26.42 -12.34 -8.05
N HIS A 218 27.33 -12.74 -8.93
CA HIS A 218 28.45 -11.89 -9.37
C HIS A 218 28.22 -11.10 -10.67
N ARG A 219 27.04 -11.15 -11.31
CA ARG A 219 26.84 -10.52 -12.63
C ARG A 219 25.99 -9.24 -12.68
N SER A 220 25.52 -8.71 -11.55
CA SER A 220 24.55 -7.60 -11.53
C SER A 220 25.15 -6.18 -11.44
N ILE A 221 26.46 -6.01 -11.29
CA ILE A 221 27.06 -4.68 -11.00
C ILE A 221 27.60 -3.97 -12.26
N LEU A 222 27.67 -4.64 -13.42
CA LEU A 222 28.29 -4.07 -14.63
C LEU A 222 27.33 -3.71 -15.78
N ALA A 223 26.01 -3.85 -15.62
CA ALA A 223 25.07 -3.60 -16.74
C ALA A 223 24.36 -2.23 -16.71
N GLU A 224 24.48 -1.42 -15.65
CA GLU A 224 23.77 -0.14 -15.53
C GLU A 224 24.64 1.12 -15.75
N LEU A 225 25.90 0.98 -16.13
CA LEU A 225 26.83 2.12 -16.29
C LEU A 225 27.15 2.53 -17.74
N CYS A 226 26.41 2.03 -18.74
CA CYS A 226 26.70 2.32 -20.16
C CYS A 226 25.70 3.24 -20.90
N ILE A 227 24.84 4.00 -20.19
CA ILE A 227 23.86 4.90 -20.84
C ILE A 227 24.17 6.40 -20.66
N VAL A 228 25.30 6.77 -20.06
CA VAL A 228 25.75 8.18 -20.03
C VAL A 228 27.18 8.29 -20.55
N SER A 229 27.36 8.09 -21.85
CA SER A 229 28.46 8.63 -22.66
C SER A 229 28.24 8.23 -24.13
N ASN A 230 27.41 9.00 -24.84
CA ASN A 230 27.65 9.36 -26.25
C ASN A 230 26.81 10.58 -26.60
#